data_AF-A0A382EP75-F1
#
_entry.id   AF-A0A382EP75-F1
#
_cell.length_a   1.000
_cell.length_b   1.000
_cell.length_c   1.000
_cell.angle_alpha   90.00
_cell.angle_beta   90.00
_cell.angle_gamma   90.00
#
_symmetry.space_group_name_H-M   'P 1'
#
loop_
_entity.id
_entity.type
_entity.pdbx_description
1 polymer ?
#
loop_
_entity_poly.entity_id
_entity_poly.type
_entity_poly.pdbx_seq_one_letter_code
_entity_poly.pdbx_strand_id
1 'polypeptide(L)'
;MTSVLTKTNRWQAAVYLTAGSLFVVALLVTLERGSMVSAAQTDLKSIYVDDELPVGDASSPLWDLAPEAEVPLSGQTVASPFNINASIDTIRTRSIHNGTWVAFRMEWDDSTMNEGGGSDDYRDSVALQFPVHGGEPFVCMGFVDSEVNILHWRADFQRVIEDGPLGINDIFPDAKVNIYNQADDPKFITARSLGNPIAAGEKPSAVEDLIATGFGTLESQEQVNTT
;
A
#
# COMPACT_ATOMS: atom_id res chain seq x y z
N MET A 1 4.69 14.77 78.12
CA MET A 1 3.74 14.14 77.18
C MET A 1 3.90 14.75 75.78
N THR A 2 5.00 14.47 75.07
CA THR A 2 5.31 15.11 73.76
C THR A 2 6.04 14.18 72.78
N SER A 3 5.82 12.86 72.86
CA SER A 3 6.58 11.88 72.06
C SER A 3 5.72 10.99 71.12
N VAL A 4 4.40 10.96 71.30
CA VAL A 4 3.52 10.06 70.53
C VAL A 4 3.02 10.70 69.22
N LEU A 5 2.78 12.02 69.21
CA LEU A 5 2.24 12.74 68.03
C LEU A 5 3.23 12.86 66.86
N THR A 6 4.54 12.81 67.13
CA THR A 6 5.58 12.93 66.09
C THR A 6 5.81 11.62 65.32
N LYS A 7 5.50 10.46 65.91
CA LYS A 7 5.69 9.16 65.26
C LYS A 7 4.60 8.88 64.22
N THR A 8 3.35 9.23 64.52
CA THR A 8 2.19 9.02 63.63
C THR A 8 2.27 9.89 62.36
N ASN A 9 2.69 11.15 62.50
CA ASN A 9 2.91 12.05 61.35
C ASN A 9 4.04 11.57 60.43
N ARG A 10 5.08 10.91 60.97
CA ARG A 10 6.18 10.35 60.18
C ARG A 10 5.75 9.14 59.36
N TRP A 11 4.86 8.31 59.90
CA TRP A 11 4.28 7.18 59.17
C TRP A 11 3.34 7.63 58.07
N GLN A 12 2.49 8.63 58.34
CA GLN A 12 1.63 9.23 57.32
C GLN A 12 2.45 9.89 56.21
N ALA A 13 3.47 10.67 56.57
CA ALA A 13 4.38 11.27 55.59
C ALA A 13 5.11 10.21 54.75
N ALA A 14 5.55 9.10 55.35
CA ALA A 14 6.18 8.00 54.63
C ALA A 14 5.20 7.34 53.64
N VAL A 15 3.93 7.14 54.03
CA VAL A 15 2.89 6.57 53.16
C VAL A 15 2.54 7.52 52.01
N TYR A 16 2.44 8.83 52.26
CA TYR A 16 2.18 9.80 51.18
C TYR A 16 3.37 9.93 50.22
N LEU A 17 4.60 9.85 50.73
CA LEU A 17 5.80 9.86 49.88
C LEU A 17 5.92 8.60 49.02
N THR A 18 5.61 7.42 49.55
CA THR A 18 5.61 6.19 48.76
C THR A 18 4.48 6.16 47.74
N ALA A 19 3.27 6.60 48.10
CA ALA A 19 2.16 6.72 47.17
C ALA A 19 2.45 7.74 46.05
N GLY A 20 3.02 8.90 46.40
CA GLY A 20 3.43 9.91 45.43
C GLY A 20 4.55 9.42 44.50
N SER A 21 5.53 8.71 45.04
CA SER A 21 6.60 8.10 44.23
C SER A 21 6.06 7.03 43.27
N LEU A 22 5.13 6.18 43.72
CA LEU A 22 4.47 5.20 42.85
C LEU A 22 3.66 5.89 41.74
N PHE A 23 2.98 7.00 42.05
CA PHE A 23 2.24 7.76 41.05
C PHE A 23 3.15 8.40 40.01
N VAL A 24 4.29 8.98 40.42
CA VAL A 24 5.27 9.56 39.50
C VAL A 24 5.92 8.48 38.61
N VAL A 25 6.25 7.32 39.18
CA VAL A 25 6.78 6.20 38.40
C VAL A 25 5.74 5.68 37.40
N ALA A 26 4.48 5.54 37.82
CA ALA A 26 3.41 5.16 36.90
C ALA A 26 3.24 6.19 35.77
N LEU A 27 3.25 7.48 36.09
CA LEU A 27 3.13 8.57 35.12
C LEU A 27 4.28 8.55 34.10
N LEU A 28 5.53 8.41 34.57
CA LEU A 28 6.71 8.29 33.71
C LEU A 28 6.62 7.05 32.83
N VAL A 29 6.20 5.91 33.38
CA VAL A 29 6.00 4.68 32.58
C VAL A 29 4.91 4.87 31.51
N THR A 30 3.82 5.59 31.78
CA THR A 30 2.80 5.91 30.76
C THR A 30 3.26 6.96 29.74
N LEU A 31 4.13 7.90 30.12
CA LEU A 31 4.64 8.93 29.21
C LEU A 31 5.79 8.41 28.34
N GLU A 32 6.61 7.48 28.86
CA GLU A 32 7.72 6.86 28.13
C GLU A 32 7.27 5.66 27.29
N ARG A 33 6.18 4.98 27.66
CA ARG A 33 5.52 4.03 26.77
C ARG A 33 4.72 4.81 25.73
N GLY A 34 5.42 5.21 24.66
CA GLY A 34 4.82 5.74 23.45
C GLY A 34 3.61 4.92 23.01
N SER A 35 2.68 5.58 22.30
CA SER A 35 1.40 5.08 21.78
C SER A 35 1.13 3.62 22.14
N MET A 36 0.16 3.38 23.03
CA MET A 36 -0.43 2.05 23.13
C MET A 36 -0.77 1.63 21.70
N VAL A 37 -0.05 0.62 21.21
CA VAL A 37 -0.31 -0.02 19.92
C VAL A 37 -1.78 -0.43 20.00
N SER A 38 -2.62 0.34 19.33
CA SER A 38 -3.98 -0.09 19.03
C SER A 38 -3.80 -1.46 18.41
N ALA A 39 -4.49 -2.47 18.92
CA ALA A 39 -4.67 -3.68 18.15
C ALA A 39 -5.34 -3.19 16.86
N ALA A 40 -4.56 -3.03 15.79
CA ALA A 40 -5.06 -2.52 14.52
C ALA A 40 -6.06 -3.55 14.05
N GLN A 41 -7.33 -3.31 14.36
CA GLN A 41 -8.42 -3.96 13.68
C GLN A 41 -8.37 -3.38 12.27
N THR A 42 -7.65 -4.05 11.38
CA THR A 42 -7.39 -3.65 10.00
C THR A 42 -8.61 -3.91 9.11
N ASP A 43 -9.82 -3.77 9.66
CA ASP A 43 -11.05 -3.91 8.90
C ASP A 43 -11.26 -2.62 8.11
N LEU A 44 -11.10 -2.68 6.79
CA LEU A 44 -11.46 -1.59 5.89
C LEU A 44 -12.98 -1.60 5.65
N LYS A 45 -13.69 -0.65 6.26
CA LYS A 45 -15.12 -0.48 6.03
C LYS A 45 -15.38 0.49 4.87
N SER A 46 -16.02 -0.01 3.81
CA SER A 46 -16.51 0.83 2.72
C SER A 46 -17.81 1.56 3.11
N ILE A 47 -17.91 2.86 2.84
CA ILE A 47 -19.08 3.69 3.17
C ILE A 47 -19.91 4.00 1.92
N TYR A 48 -21.24 3.85 2.03
CA TYR A 48 -22.15 4.23 0.95
C TYR A 48 -22.19 5.75 0.77
N VAL A 49 -22.04 6.20 -0.47
CA VAL A 49 -22.18 7.61 -0.88
C VAL A 49 -23.18 7.67 -2.03
N ASP A 50 -24.16 8.55 -1.91
CA ASP A 50 -25.18 8.80 -2.94
C ASP A 50 -24.70 9.87 -3.95
N ASP A 51 -23.52 9.64 -4.53
CA ASP A 51 -22.85 10.57 -5.45
C ASP A 51 -21.93 9.80 -6.42
N GLU A 52 -21.37 10.50 -7.40
CA GLU A 52 -20.31 9.98 -8.26
C GLU A 52 -19.02 9.75 -7.46
N LEU A 53 -18.36 8.61 -7.68
CA LEU A 53 -17.14 8.29 -6.96
C LEU A 53 -15.96 9.11 -7.50
N PRO A 54 -15.17 9.79 -6.64
CA PRO A 54 -14.09 10.69 -7.05
C PRO A 54 -12.79 9.92 -7.42
N VAL A 55 -12.89 8.93 -8.31
CA VAL A 55 -11.74 8.07 -8.70
C VAL A 55 -10.62 8.84 -9.40
N GLY A 56 -10.92 9.99 -10.01
CA GLY A 56 -9.94 10.89 -10.63
C GLY A 56 -9.50 12.07 -9.74
N ASP A 57 -10.02 12.17 -8.51
CA ASP A 57 -9.70 13.25 -7.57
C ASP A 57 -9.43 12.68 -6.16
N ALA A 58 -8.15 12.38 -5.92
CA ALA A 58 -7.68 11.91 -4.63
C ALA A 58 -7.80 12.97 -3.50
N SER A 59 -8.06 14.24 -3.82
CA SER A 59 -8.23 15.32 -2.85
C SER A 59 -9.70 15.62 -2.49
N SER A 60 -10.64 14.90 -3.10
CA SER A 60 -12.07 15.10 -2.89
C SER A 60 -12.47 14.94 -1.42
N PRO A 61 -13.31 15.84 -0.88
CA PRO A 61 -13.81 15.74 0.49
C PRO A 61 -14.73 14.54 0.71
N LEU A 62 -15.19 13.85 -0.36
CA LEU A 62 -15.98 12.63 -0.22
C LEU A 62 -15.19 11.51 0.49
N TRP A 63 -13.86 11.52 0.38
CA TRP A 63 -13.00 10.57 1.09
C TRP A 63 -13.06 10.77 2.62
N ASP A 64 -13.38 11.97 3.09
CA ASP A 64 -13.51 12.27 4.53
C ASP A 64 -14.72 11.61 5.18
N LEU A 65 -15.68 11.12 4.38
CA LEU A 65 -16.85 10.38 4.86
C LEU A 65 -16.50 8.96 5.33
N ALA A 66 -15.42 8.37 4.79
CA ALA A 66 -14.98 7.03 5.13
C ALA A 66 -13.94 7.05 6.25
N PRO A 67 -13.99 6.11 7.20
CA PRO A 67 -12.93 5.95 8.18
C PRO A 67 -11.64 5.53 7.48
N GLU A 68 -10.53 6.05 7.98
CA GLU A 68 -9.20 5.66 7.54
C GLU A 68 -8.76 4.37 8.24
N ALA A 69 -8.29 3.40 7.45
CA ALA A 69 -7.66 2.19 7.93
C ALA A 69 -6.16 2.27 7.67
N GLU A 70 -5.35 2.13 8.72
CA GLU A 70 -3.91 1.94 8.61
C GLU A 70 -3.62 0.45 8.43
N VAL A 71 -3.12 0.08 7.26
CA VAL A 71 -2.77 -1.29 6.88
C VAL A 71 -1.26 -1.46 7.07
N PRO A 72 -0.80 -2.17 8.13
CA PRO A 72 0.61 -2.43 8.30
C PRO A 72 1.10 -3.42 7.24
N LEU A 73 2.23 -3.11 6.63
CA LEU A 73 2.94 -3.95 5.69
C LEU A 73 4.09 -4.69 6.37
N SER A 74 4.46 -5.82 5.80
CA SER A 74 5.62 -6.59 6.25
C SER A 74 6.54 -6.89 5.08
N GLY A 75 7.83 -6.97 5.39
CA GLY A 75 8.85 -7.32 4.43
C GLY A 75 8.64 -8.71 3.82
N GLN A 76 8.96 -8.85 2.53
CA GLN A 76 8.92 -10.14 1.85
C GLN A 76 10.09 -11.01 2.35
N THR A 77 9.76 -12.24 2.79
CA THR A 77 10.74 -13.21 3.29
C THR A 77 10.57 -14.62 2.71
N VAL A 78 9.68 -14.76 1.72
CA VAL A 78 9.28 -16.07 1.15
C VAL A 78 10.29 -16.56 0.10
N ALA A 79 10.86 -15.67 -0.71
CA ALA A 79 11.76 -15.98 -1.81
C ALA A 79 12.92 -14.98 -1.88
N SER A 80 14.11 -15.43 -2.28
CA SER A 80 15.25 -14.53 -2.46
C SER A 80 15.10 -13.65 -3.71
N PRO A 81 15.59 -12.39 -3.68
CA PRO A 81 16.22 -11.71 -2.55
C PRO A 81 15.19 -11.31 -1.48
N PHE A 82 15.53 -11.53 -0.21
CA PHE A 82 14.65 -11.15 0.91
C PHE A 82 14.67 -9.63 1.10
N ASN A 83 13.51 -9.05 1.39
CA ASN A 83 13.38 -7.65 1.79
C ASN A 83 12.73 -7.58 3.17
N ILE A 84 13.52 -7.83 4.23
CA ILE A 84 13.02 -7.89 5.60
C ILE A 84 12.60 -6.50 6.10
N ASN A 85 13.37 -5.48 5.74
CA ASN A 85 13.15 -4.09 6.15
C ASN A 85 12.51 -3.33 4.99
N ALA A 86 11.20 -3.53 4.79
CA ALA A 86 10.46 -2.80 3.78
C ALA A 86 10.61 -1.27 4.00
N SER A 87 10.81 -0.53 2.92
CA SER A 87 10.88 0.95 2.95
C SER A 87 9.53 1.58 3.30
N ILE A 88 8.44 0.91 2.92
CA ILE A 88 7.07 1.29 3.21
C ILE A 88 6.49 0.26 4.19
N ASP A 89 6.13 0.72 5.39
CA ASP A 89 5.64 -0.15 6.47
C ASP A 89 4.12 -0.02 6.72
N THR A 90 3.47 0.97 6.12
CA THR A 90 2.06 1.27 6.34
C THR A 90 1.43 1.89 5.10
N ILE A 91 0.21 1.48 4.76
CA ILE A 91 -0.64 2.16 3.79
C ILE A 91 -1.91 2.64 4.48
N ARG A 92 -2.23 3.92 4.34
CA ARG A 92 -3.50 4.51 4.79
C ARG A 92 -4.53 4.32 3.69
N THR A 93 -5.65 3.65 4.00
CA THR A 93 -6.67 3.32 3.02
C THR A 93 -8.05 3.80 3.45
N ARG A 94 -8.80 4.35 2.50
CA ARG A 94 -10.23 4.66 2.64
C ARG A 94 -11.02 3.99 1.53
N SER A 95 -12.26 3.63 1.81
CA SER A 95 -13.15 3.05 0.80
C SER A 95 -14.55 3.63 0.87
N ILE A 96 -15.10 3.93 -0.31
CA ILE A 96 -16.48 4.38 -0.51
C ILE A 96 -17.11 3.61 -1.67
N HIS A 97 -18.43 3.49 -1.67
CA HIS A 97 -19.18 2.81 -2.72
C HIS A 97 -20.50 3.51 -3.01
N ASN A 98 -21.01 3.42 -4.23
CA ASN A 98 -22.32 3.99 -4.61
C ASN A 98 -23.38 2.91 -4.89
N GLY A 99 -23.14 1.70 -4.40
CA GLY A 99 -24.02 0.53 -4.59
C GLY A 99 -23.82 -0.21 -5.90
N THR A 100 -23.12 0.39 -6.88
CA THR A 100 -22.71 -0.29 -8.12
C THR A 100 -21.20 -0.48 -8.16
N TRP A 101 -20.45 0.55 -7.79
CA TRP A 101 -18.99 0.58 -7.77
C TRP A 101 -18.47 0.78 -6.36
N VAL A 102 -17.26 0.27 -6.13
CA VAL A 102 -16.44 0.55 -4.95
C VAL A 102 -15.16 1.24 -5.40
N ALA A 103 -14.75 2.25 -4.66
CA ALA A 103 -13.50 2.96 -4.87
C ALA A 103 -12.62 2.87 -3.63
N PHE A 104 -11.31 2.84 -3.86
CA PHE A 104 -10.29 2.77 -2.82
C PHE A 104 -9.34 3.95 -3.01
N ARG A 105 -9.06 4.66 -1.93
CA ARG A 105 -8.01 5.67 -1.88
C ARG A 105 -6.91 5.13 -0.98
N MET A 106 -5.73 4.93 -1.54
CA MET A 106 -4.56 4.39 -0.86
C MET A 106 -3.47 5.45 -0.84
N GLU A 107 -2.86 5.65 0.31
CA GLU A 107 -1.78 6.61 0.51
C GLU A 107 -0.64 5.97 1.29
N TRP A 108 0.58 6.23 0.86
CA TRP A 108 1.79 5.83 1.55
C TRP A 108 2.82 6.96 1.47
N ASP A 109 3.75 6.98 2.42
CA ASP A 109 4.80 7.99 2.46
C ASP A 109 6.01 7.48 1.70
N ASP A 110 6.26 8.05 0.52
CA ASP A 110 7.43 7.78 -0.30
C ASP A 110 8.22 9.05 -0.55
N SER A 111 9.55 8.95 -0.48
CA SER A 111 10.47 10.06 -0.79
C SER A 111 10.79 10.17 -2.27
N THR A 112 10.45 9.15 -3.05
CA THR A 112 10.69 9.06 -4.49
C THR A 112 9.37 8.93 -5.25
N MET A 113 9.46 9.14 -6.57
CA MET A 113 8.40 8.83 -7.53
C MET A 113 9.08 8.02 -8.62
N ASN A 114 8.90 6.70 -8.59
CA ASN A 114 9.58 5.79 -9.49
C ASN A 114 8.61 5.28 -10.56
N GLU A 115 8.83 5.72 -11.79
CA GLU A 115 8.11 5.24 -12.98
C GLU A 115 8.84 4.05 -13.64
N GLY A 116 10.03 3.71 -13.16
CA GLY A 116 10.88 2.63 -13.67
C GLY A 116 11.51 2.94 -15.04
N GLY A 117 11.94 1.88 -15.73
CA GLY A 117 12.46 1.95 -17.11
C GLY A 117 13.97 1.74 -17.23
N GLY A 118 14.73 1.99 -16.15
CA GLY A 118 16.14 1.61 -16.04
C GLY A 118 16.31 0.14 -15.59
N SER A 119 17.51 -0.41 -15.77
CA SER A 119 17.84 -1.77 -15.30
C SER A 119 17.85 -1.91 -13.77
N ASP A 120 18.15 -0.80 -13.07
CA ASP A 120 18.19 -0.71 -11.61
C ASP A 120 17.10 0.21 -11.05
N ASP A 121 16.12 0.58 -11.88
CA ASP A 121 15.02 1.48 -11.52
C ASP A 121 13.69 0.71 -11.60
N TYR A 122 13.11 0.49 -10.43
CA TYR A 122 11.90 -0.31 -10.26
C TYR A 122 10.74 0.65 -9.99
N ARG A 123 9.64 0.45 -10.72
CA ARG A 123 8.47 1.31 -10.56
C ARG A 123 7.78 1.12 -9.21
N ASP A 124 7.10 2.17 -8.77
CA ASP A 124 6.16 2.10 -7.66
C ASP A 124 4.90 1.35 -8.09
N SER A 125 4.35 0.57 -7.16
CA SER A 125 3.16 -0.22 -7.41
C SER A 125 2.45 -0.56 -6.10
N VAL A 126 1.13 -0.73 -6.17
CA VAL A 126 0.31 -1.17 -5.04
C VAL A 126 -0.76 -2.13 -5.51
N ALA A 127 -1.10 -3.11 -4.68
CA ALA A 127 -2.05 -4.16 -5.05
C ALA A 127 -3.13 -4.36 -3.99
N LEU A 128 -4.35 -4.65 -4.46
CA LEU A 128 -5.46 -5.14 -3.66
C LEU A 128 -5.73 -6.59 -4.04
N GLN A 129 -5.84 -7.47 -3.04
CA GLN A 129 -6.13 -8.88 -3.24
C GLN A 129 -7.54 -9.21 -2.73
N PHE A 130 -8.32 -9.90 -3.56
CA PHE A 130 -9.68 -10.34 -3.26
C PHE A 130 -9.80 -11.86 -3.38
N PRO A 131 -10.43 -12.56 -2.43
CA PRO A 131 -10.77 -13.97 -2.59
C PRO A 131 -11.85 -14.15 -3.66
N VAL A 132 -11.63 -15.06 -4.61
CA VAL A 132 -12.62 -15.34 -5.68
C VAL A 132 -13.75 -16.25 -5.19
N HIS A 133 -13.42 -17.24 -4.35
CA HIS A 133 -14.38 -18.27 -3.90
C HIS A 133 -14.89 -18.06 -2.46
N GLY A 134 -14.60 -16.89 -1.86
CA GLY A 134 -14.91 -16.60 -0.47
C GLY A 134 -13.95 -17.29 0.53
N GLY A 135 -14.11 -16.96 1.81
CA GLY A 135 -13.14 -17.32 2.85
C GLY A 135 -11.90 -16.42 2.84
N GLU A 136 -11.03 -16.60 3.83
CA GLU A 136 -9.79 -15.85 3.94
C GLU A 136 -8.73 -16.51 3.04
N PRO A 137 -8.27 -15.87 1.95
CA PRO A 137 -7.27 -16.45 1.07
C PRO A 137 -5.88 -16.30 1.70
N PHE A 138 -4.92 -17.07 1.21
CA PHE A 138 -3.54 -16.83 1.60
C PHE A 138 -3.04 -15.48 1.05
N VAL A 139 -2.49 -14.64 1.91
CA VAL A 139 -2.05 -13.27 1.56
C VAL A 139 -0.93 -13.22 0.53
N CYS A 140 -0.17 -14.30 0.37
CA CYS A 140 0.88 -14.38 -0.64
C CYS A 140 0.36 -15.03 -1.94
N MET A 141 -0.65 -14.39 -2.56
CA MET A 141 -1.21 -14.78 -3.86
C MET A 141 -2.06 -16.06 -3.86
N GLY A 142 -2.71 -16.39 -2.75
CA GLY A 142 -3.64 -17.51 -2.68
C GLY A 142 -2.98 -18.89 -2.71
N PHE A 143 -3.77 -19.90 -3.09
CA PHE A 143 -3.35 -21.29 -3.26
C PHE A 143 -4.23 -21.97 -4.33
N VAL A 144 -3.92 -23.22 -4.72
CA VAL A 144 -4.62 -23.93 -5.80
C VAL A 144 -6.15 -24.00 -5.58
N ASP A 145 -6.60 -24.21 -4.34
CA ASP A 145 -8.02 -24.27 -3.98
C ASP A 145 -8.54 -22.95 -3.40
N SER A 146 -7.77 -21.87 -3.50
CA SER A 146 -8.08 -20.55 -2.93
C SER A 146 -7.50 -19.47 -3.82
N GLU A 147 -8.03 -19.42 -5.05
CA GLU A 147 -7.68 -18.43 -6.05
C GLU A 147 -8.04 -17.02 -5.58
N VAL A 148 -7.20 -16.07 -5.99
CA VAL A 148 -7.35 -14.66 -5.68
C VAL A 148 -7.34 -13.83 -6.96
N ASN A 149 -8.17 -12.80 -6.96
CA ASN A 149 -8.10 -11.71 -7.91
C ASN A 149 -7.22 -10.61 -7.31
N ILE A 150 -6.34 -10.02 -8.11
CA ILE A 150 -5.41 -8.99 -7.70
C ILE A 150 -5.56 -7.80 -8.64
N LEU A 151 -5.98 -6.67 -8.09
CA LEU A 151 -5.94 -5.39 -8.78
C LEU A 151 -4.60 -4.73 -8.48
N HIS A 152 -3.77 -4.52 -9.49
CA HIS A 152 -2.40 -4.06 -9.35
C HIS A 152 -2.19 -2.73 -10.06
N TRP A 153 -2.15 -1.64 -9.31
CA TRP A 153 -1.79 -0.33 -9.82
C TRP A 153 -0.28 -0.21 -10.01
N ARG A 154 0.13 0.43 -11.11
CA ARG A 154 1.53 0.66 -11.44
C ARG A 154 1.80 2.07 -11.93
N ALA A 155 2.83 2.70 -11.39
CA ALA A 155 3.27 4.03 -11.79
C ALA A 155 3.69 4.10 -13.27
N ASP A 156 4.33 3.06 -13.80
CA ASP A 156 4.76 3.04 -15.21
C ASP A 156 3.59 3.02 -16.20
N PHE A 157 2.45 2.44 -15.82
CA PHE A 157 1.24 2.46 -16.64
C PHE A 157 0.54 3.81 -16.53
N GLN A 158 0.46 4.39 -15.33
CA GLN A 158 -0.07 5.74 -15.12
C GLN A 158 0.70 6.77 -15.97
N ARG A 159 2.04 6.69 -15.95
CA ARG A 159 2.92 7.55 -16.74
C ARG A 159 2.64 7.48 -18.23
N VAL A 160 2.36 6.29 -18.77
CA VAL A 160 1.99 6.13 -20.19
C VAL A 160 0.66 6.82 -20.51
N ILE A 161 -0.30 6.76 -19.60
CA ILE A 161 -1.64 7.37 -19.79
C ILE A 161 -1.56 8.89 -19.74
N GLU A 162 -0.80 9.45 -18.81
CA GLU A 162 -0.74 10.90 -18.59
C GLU A 162 0.22 11.60 -19.55
N ASP A 163 1.42 11.03 -19.74
CA ASP A 163 2.54 11.70 -20.40
C ASP A 163 3.18 10.87 -21.54
N GLY A 164 2.68 9.66 -21.80
CA GLY A 164 3.20 8.77 -22.85
C GLY A 164 4.34 7.84 -22.41
N PRO A 165 4.81 6.95 -23.31
CA PRO A 165 5.87 5.98 -22.99
C PRO A 165 7.23 6.66 -22.78
N LEU A 166 8.00 6.14 -21.82
CA LEU A 166 9.36 6.60 -21.55
C LEU A 166 10.26 6.45 -22.80
N GLY A 167 10.90 7.54 -23.18
CA GLY A 167 11.96 7.57 -24.17
C GLY A 167 13.32 7.24 -23.56
N ILE A 168 14.27 6.90 -24.43
CA ILE A 168 15.65 6.61 -24.01
C ILE A 168 16.31 7.80 -23.28
N ASN A 169 15.98 9.04 -23.68
CA ASN A 169 16.53 10.24 -23.06
C ASN A 169 15.88 10.57 -21.71
N ASP A 170 14.69 10.04 -21.43
CA ASP A 170 14.03 10.21 -20.13
C ASP A 170 14.74 9.33 -19.09
N ILE A 171 15.15 8.13 -19.49
CA ILE A 171 15.87 7.16 -18.63
C ILE A 171 17.38 7.48 -18.57
N PHE A 172 17.96 7.87 -19.71
CA PHE A 172 19.38 8.16 -19.85
C PHE A 172 19.58 9.50 -20.58
N PRO A 173 19.60 10.63 -19.86
CA PRO A 173 19.65 11.98 -20.45
C PRO A 173 20.82 12.23 -21.41
N ASP A 174 21.95 11.56 -21.17
CA ASP A 174 23.16 11.67 -22.00
C ASP A 174 23.28 10.57 -23.07
N ALA A 175 22.26 9.71 -23.23
CA ALA A 175 22.28 8.65 -24.22
C ALA A 175 22.31 9.24 -25.63
N LYS A 176 23.26 8.76 -26.43
CA LYS A 176 23.32 9.05 -27.87
C LYS A 176 22.74 7.86 -28.61
N VAL A 177 21.54 8.03 -29.15
CA VAL A 177 20.87 6.99 -29.92
C VAL A 177 21.62 6.78 -31.24
N ASN A 178 22.09 5.56 -31.50
CA ASN A 178 22.71 5.21 -32.77
C ASN A 178 21.63 4.61 -33.70
N ILE A 179 21.36 5.34 -34.78
CA ILE A 179 20.58 5.14 -36.02
C ILE A 179 19.96 3.75 -36.35
N TYR A 180 19.29 3.08 -35.42
CA TYR A 180 18.36 2.00 -35.79
C TYR A 180 17.11 2.62 -36.40
N ASN A 181 17.12 2.78 -37.72
CA ASN A 181 16.04 3.34 -38.53
C ASN A 181 14.81 2.41 -38.68
N GLN A 182 14.74 1.33 -37.90
CA GLN A 182 13.71 0.28 -37.96
C GLN A 182 13.10 0.00 -36.58
N ALA A 183 13.11 0.97 -35.66
CA ALA A 183 12.59 0.79 -34.30
C ALA A 183 11.13 0.29 -34.26
N ASP A 184 10.34 0.61 -35.28
CA ASP A 184 8.94 0.20 -35.41
C ASP A 184 8.74 -1.13 -36.18
N ASP A 185 9.81 -1.77 -36.69
CA ASP A 185 9.66 -3.08 -37.33
C ASP A 185 9.27 -4.12 -36.26
N PRO A 186 8.18 -4.88 -36.46
CA PRO A 186 7.72 -5.93 -35.56
C PRO A 186 8.81 -6.88 -35.04
N LYS A 187 9.87 -7.09 -35.82
CA LYS A 187 11.03 -7.92 -35.45
C LYS A 187 11.85 -7.37 -34.28
N PHE A 188 11.79 -6.07 -34.00
CA PHE A 188 12.50 -5.43 -32.90
C PHE A 188 11.58 -5.09 -31.71
N ILE A 189 10.26 -5.13 -31.92
CA ILE A 189 9.24 -4.97 -30.88
C ILE A 189 8.41 -6.26 -30.74
N THR A 190 9.10 -7.40 -30.63
CA THR A 190 8.48 -8.74 -30.67
C THR A 190 7.45 -8.94 -29.57
N ALA A 191 7.73 -8.52 -28.34
CA ALA A 191 6.78 -8.63 -27.23
C ALA A 191 5.48 -7.88 -27.53
N ARG A 192 5.57 -6.64 -28.01
CA ARG A 192 4.39 -5.86 -28.44
C ARG A 192 3.68 -6.51 -29.63
N SER A 193 4.44 -7.02 -30.59
CA SER A 193 3.90 -7.68 -31.79
C SER A 193 3.18 -9.00 -31.49
N LEU A 194 3.53 -9.65 -30.38
CA LEU A 194 2.85 -10.84 -29.87
C LEU A 194 1.68 -10.49 -28.93
N GLY A 195 1.33 -9.21 -28.78
CA GLY A 195 0.22 -8.77 -27.93
C GLY A 195 0.51 -8.83 -26.44
N ASN A 196 1.78 -8.77 -26.02
CA ASN A 196 2.11 -8.72 -24.60
C ASN A 196 1.54 -7.44 -23.97
N PRO A 197 0.63 -7.53 -22.99
CA PRO A 197 -0.03 -6.37 -22.38
C PRO A 197 0.95 -5.44 -21.67
N ILE A 198 2.04 -5.98 -21.11
CA ILE A 198 3.09 -5.19 -20.46
C ILE A 198 3.89 -4.38 -21.49
N ALA A 199 4.13 -4.94 -22.69
CA ALA A 199 4.88 -4.26 -23.76
C ALA A 199 4.01 -3.41 -24.71
N ALA A 200 2.68 -3.42 -24.51
CA ALA A 200 1.75 -2.59 -25.28
C ALA A 200 2.14 -1.11 -25.16
N GLY A 201 2.12 -0.39 -26.29
CA GLY A 201 2.50 1.02 -26.33
C GLY A 201 1.48 1.96 -25.69
N GLU A 202 0.20 1.61 -25.83
CA GLU A 202 -0.90 2.28 -25.13
C GLU A 202 -1.34 1.41 -23.95
N LYS A 203 -1.73 2.06 -22.85
CA LYS A 203 -2.30 1.40 -21.67
C LYS A 203 -3.76 1.82 -21.51
N PRO A 204 -4.71 0.87 -21.52
CA PRO A 204 -6.13 1.19 -21.29
C PRO A 204 -6.43 1.59 -19.84
N SER A 205 -5.62 1.14 -18.88
CA SER A 205 -5.74 1.48 -17.47
C SER A 205 -4.37 1.42 -16.79
N ALA A 206 -4.20 2.19 -15.70
CA ALA A 206 -3.05 2.12 -14.82
C ALA A 206 -3.11 0.91 -13.86
N VAL A 207 -4.28 0.26 -13.78
CA VAL A 207 -4.54 -0.90 -12.94
C VAL A 207 -4.65 -2.15 -13.80
N GLU A 208 -3.80 -3.13 -13.52
CA GLU A 208 -3.88 -4.47 -14.08
C GLU A 208 -4.86 -5.33 -13.28
N ASP A 209 -5.69 -6.08 -13.99
CA ASP A 209 -6.54 -7.12 -13.41
C ASP A 209 -5.82 -8.47 -13.55
N LEU A 210 -5.45 -9.05 -12.42
CA LEU A 210 -4.62 -10.25 -12.35
C LEU A 210 -5.33 -11.36 -11.58
N ILE A 211 -4.98 -12.60 -11.88
CA ILE A 211 -5.44 -13.78 -11.15
C ILE A 211 -4.23 -14.59 -10.66
N ALA A 212 -4.35 -15.22 -9.49
CA ALA A 212 -3.30 -16.08 -8.96
C ALA A 212 -3.85 -17.24 -8.14
N THR A 213 -3.18 -18.38 -8.24
CA THR A 213 -3.48 -19.63 -7.52
C THR A 213 -2.30 -20.08 -6.66
N GLY A 214 -1.47 -19.15 -6.19
CA GLY A 214 -0.26 -19.40 -5.42
C GLY A 214 0.89 -18.45 -5.75
N PHE A 215 1.91 -18.46 -4.90
CA PHE A 215 3.11 -17.65 -5.10
C PHE A 215 3.76 -17.87 -6.48
N GLY A 216 4.03 -16.78 -7.20
CA GLY A 216 4.65 -16.81 -8.53
C GLY A 216 3.72 -17.23 -9.69
N THR A 217 2.41 -17.29 -9.48
CA THR A 217 1.41 -17.70 -10.51
C THR A 217 0.57 -16.55 -11.06
N LEU A 218 0.96 -15.29 -10.84
CA LEU A 218 0.23 -14.12 -11.36
C LEU A 218 0.09 -14.20 -12.88
N GLU A 219 -1.14 -14.08 -13.35
CA GLU A 219 -1.50 -14.04 -14.76
C GLU A 219 -2.43 -12.85 -15.03
N SER A 220 -2.20 -12.14 -16.14
CA SER A 220 -3.07 -11.04 -16.56
C SER A 220 -4.38 -11.57 -17.11
N GLN A 221 -5.48 -11.00 -16.65
CA GLN A 221 -6.81 -11.27 -17.20
C GLN A 221 -7.10 -10.34 -18.37
N GLU A 222 -7.94 -10.79 -19.30
CA GLU A 222 -8.46 -9.91 -20.35
C GLU A 222 -9.33 -8.83 -19.67
N GLN A 223 -8.97 -7.56 -19.86
CA GLN A 223 -9.74 -6.47 -19.26
C GLN A 223 -11.18 -6.50 -19.78
N VAL A 224 -12.11 -6.78 -18.86
CA VAL A 224 -13.53 -6.63 -19.14
C VAL A 224 -13.81 -5.14 -19.14
N ASN A 225 -13.87 -4.53 -20.33
CA ASN A 225 -14.37 -3.16 -20.49
C ASN A 225 -15.84 -3.12 -20.10
N THR A 226 -16.12 -2.84 -18.83
CA THR A 226 -17.46 -2.53 -18.35
C THR A 226 -17.76 -1.08 -18.72
N THR A 227 -18.52 -0.92 -19.81
CA THR A 227 -19.18 0.32 -20.23
C THR A 227 -20.14 0.87 -19.18
#